data_AF-A0A2V8QFE1-F1
#
_entry.id   AF-A0A2V8QFE1-F1
#
_cell.length_a   1.000
_cell.length_b   1.000
_cell.length_c   1.000
_cell.angle_alpha   90.00
_cell.angle_beta   90.00
_cell.angle_gamma   90.00
#
_symmetry.space_group_name_H-M   'P 1'
#
loop_
_entity.id
_entity.type
_entity.pdbx_description
1 polymer ?
#
loop_
_entity_poly.entity_id
_entity_poly.type
_entity_poly.pdbx_seq_one_letter_code
_entity_poly.pdbx_strand_id
1 'polypeptide(L)'
;MVKVEKAIELKEPTPGMAWATGAAAWLVPGAGHLIIKRWVRAVLMGGSVWICFFIGLAMGGHMFDLSTGQGSGAILQVPPMIANLGSGVLYIVCWLLGIGFADDPVQAARATYEYGNTFLLIAGLLNYLTMLDAFDIAAGRKS
;
A
#
# COMPACT_ATOMS: atom_id res chain seq x y z
N MET A 1 41.49 -18.52 -10.82
CA MET A 1 40.41 -19.21 -10.09
C MET A 1 39.96 -18.50 -8.81
N VAL A 2 40.84 -17.84 -8.05
CA VAL A 2 40.52 -17.18 -6.76
C VAL A 2 39.44 -16.07 -6.83
N LYS A 3 39.22 -15.44 -8.00
CA LYS A 3 38.26 -14.33 -8.16
C LYS A 3 36.79 -14.77 -8.26
N VAL A 4 36.53 -16.04 -8.56
CA VAL A 4 35.17 -16.58 -8.74
C VAL A 4 34.57 -17.03 -7.42
N GLU A 5 35.37 -17.53 -6.47
CA GLU A 5 34.90 -17.95 -5.14
C GLU A 5 34.38 -16.78 -4.30
N LYS A 6 34.84 -15.55 -4.54
CA LYS A 6 34.36 -14.36 -3.84
C LYS A 6 32.96 -13.90 -4.27
N ALA A 7 32.42 -14.43 -5.37
CA ALA A 7 31.10 -14.07 -5.89
C ALA A 7 29.96 -14.89 -5.25
N ILE A 8 30.29 -15.91 -4.45
CA ILE A 8 29.34 -16.60 -3.57
C ILE A 8 29.59 -16.09 -2.15
N GLU A 9 29.66 -14.78 -2.00
CA GLU A 9 29.48 -14.15 -0.70
C GLU A 9 28.05 -14.51 -0.28
N LEU A 10 27.92 -15.50 0.61
CA LEU A 10 26.67 -15.91 1.20
C LEU A 10 26.01 -14.66 1.76
N LYS A 11 25.07 -14.08 1.00
CA LYS A 11 24.25 -12.95 1.46
C LYS A 11 23.63 -13.43 2.75
N GLU A 12 24.03 -12.85 3.88
CA GLU A 12 23.51 -13.28 5.17
C GLU A 12 21.98 -13.31 5.07
N PRO A 13 21.35 -14.40 5.57
CA PRO A 13 19.92 -14.54 5.44
C PRO A 13 19.26 -13.26 5.96
N THR A 14 18.36 -12.68 5.17
CA THR A 14 17.66 -11.46 5.54
C THR A 14 17.09 -11.63 6.95
N PRO A 15 17.40 -10.72 7.89
CA PRO A 15 16.93 -10.85 9.27
C PRO A 15 15.41 -11.06 9.29
N GLY A 16 14.91 -11.98 10.12
CA GLY A 16 13.46 -12.18 10.26
C GLY A 16 12.73 -10.89 10.67
N MET A 17 13.44 -10.00 11.37
CA MET A 17 12.97 -8.66 11.71
C MET A 17 12.66 -7.79 10.47
N ALA A 18 13.37 -7.97 9.35
CA ALA A 18 13.09 -7.24 8.11
C ALA A 18 11.73 -7.61 7.54
N TRP A 19 11.42 -8.91 7.48
CA TRP A 19 10.11 -9.41 7.07
C TRP A 19 8.99 -8.91 7.98
N ALA A 20 9.19 -8.95 9.29
CA ALA A 20 8.22 -8.41 10.25
C ALA A 20 8.02 -6.90 10.07
N THR A 21 9.09 -6.15 9.80
CA THR A 21 9.03 -4.70 9.55
C THR A 21 8.26 -4.40 8.26
N GLY A 22 8.51 -5.16 7.18
CA GLY A 22 7.77 -5.05 5.93
C GLY A 22 6.29 -5.37 6.14
N ALA A 23 5.97 -6.50 6.76
CA ALA A 23 4.57 -6.87 7.05
C ALA A 23 3.84 -5.81 7.89
N ALA A 24 4.51 -5.24 8.90
CA ALA A 24 3.96 -4.16 9.71
C ALA A 24 3.76 -2.88 8.90
N ALA A 25 4.71 -2.50 8.03
CA ALA A 25 4.58 -1.34 7.16
C ALA A 25 3.44 -1.47 6.14
N TRP A 26 3.24 -2.67 5.59
CA TRP A 26 2.11 -2.93 4.72
C TRP A 26 0.79 -2.81 5.48
N LEU A 27 0.70 -3.46 6.64
CA LEU A 27 -0.52 -3.51 7.42
C LEU A 27 -0.93 -2.12 7.89
N VAL A 28 -0.01 -1.34 8.45
CA VAL A 28 -0.28 0.01 8.94
C VAL A 28 0.69 0.99 8.28
N PRO A 29 0.22 1.89 7.40
CA PRO A 29 1.08 2.85 6.73
C PRO A 29 1.93 3.65 7.72
N GLY A 30 3.26 3.56 7.58
CA GLY A 30 4.26 4.19 8.44
C GLY A 30 4.73 3.36 9.64
N ALA A 31 4.08 2.24 10.00
CA ALA A 31 4.44 1.47 11.19
C ALA A 31 5.82 0.79 11.09
N GLY A 32 6.23 0.31 9.90
CA GLY A 32 7.57 -0.26 9.73
C GLY A 32 8.68 0.74 10.01
N HIS A 33 8.53 2.00 9.56
CA HIS A 33 9.49 3.06 9.87
C HIS A 33 9.52 3.42 11.36
N LEU A 34 8.40 3.26 12.08
CA LEU A 34 8.38 3.41 13.55
C LEU A 34 9.16 2.29 14.26
N ILE A 35 9.03 1.04 13.81
CA ILE A 35 9.76 -0.11 14.37
C ILE A 35 11.28 0.11 14.29
N ILE A 36 11.77 0.61 13.16
CA ILE A 36 13.19 0.95 12.96
C ILE A 36 13.57 2.35 13.50
N LYS A 37 12.67 3.02 14.25
CA LYS A 37 12.86 4.34 14.89
C LYS A 37 13.19 5.49 13.91
N ARG A 38 12.77 5.39 12.66
CA ARG A 38 12.91 6.42 11.61
C ARG A 38 11.66 7.32 11.58
N TRP A 39 11.47 8.12 12.63
CA TRP A 39 10.27 8.95 12.84
C TRP A 39 9.94 9.89 11.68
N VAL A 40 10.94 10.57 11.12
CA VAL A 40 10.73 11.50 9.99
C VAL A 40 10.18 10.76 8.78
N ARG A 41 10.73 9.59 8.45
CA ARG A 41 10.23 8.77 7.34
C ARG A 41 8.83 8.24 7.64
N ALA A 42 8.56 7.79 8.87
CA ALA A 42 7.23 7.33 9.27
C ALA A 42 6.16 8.42 9.06
N VAL A 43 6.44 9.65 9.50
CA VAL A 43 5.50 10.78 9.38
C VAL A 43 5.35 11.21 7.93
N LEU A 44 6.44 11.39 7.18
CA LEU A 44 6.35 11.87 5.80
C LEU A 44 5.73 10.81 4.89
N MET A 45 6.22 9.58 4.93
CA MET A 45 5.77 8.51 4.05
C MET A 45 4.41 7.95 4.46
N GLY A 46 4.26 7.57 5.73
CA GLY A 46 2.99 7.10 6.27
C GLY A 46 1.94 8.18 6.20
N GLY A 47 2.25 9.39 6.68
CA GLY A 47 1.32 10.53 6.63
C GLY A 47 0.85 10.86 5.22
N SER A 48 1.73 10.78 4.21
CA SER A 48 1.31 10.97 2.81
C SER A 48 0.28 9.92 2.37
N VAL A 49 0.46 8.65 2.73
CA VAL A 49 -0.52 7.59 2.44
C VAL A 49 -1.87 7.88 3.11
N TRP A 50 -1.87 8.22 4.41
CA TRP A 50 -3.09 8.54 5.15
C TRP A 50 -3.82 9.74 4.54
N ILE A 51 -3.08 10.81 4.19
CA ILE A 51 -3.64 12.02 3.57
C ILE A 51 -4.25 11.69 2.21
N CYS A 52 -3.51 11.02 1.32
CA CYS A 52 -4.02 10.63 0.00
C CYS A 52 -5.28 9.75 0.13
N PHE A 53 -5.28 8.79 1.06
CA PHE A 53 -6.41 7.89 1.24
C PHE A 53 -7.67 8.64 1.70
N PHE A 54 -7.58 9.46 2.75
CA PHE A 54 -8.74 10.19 3.25
C PHE A 54 -9.23 11.27 2.28
N ILE A 55 -8.33 11.94 1.56
CA ILE A 55 -8.72 12.86 0.49
C ILE A 55 -9.46 12.09 -0.61
N GLY A 56 -8.93 10.93 -1.02
CA GLY A 56 -9.57 10.07 -2.02
C GLY A 56 -10.99 9.66 -1.63
N LEU A 57 -11.19 9.23 -0.38
CA LEU A 57 -12.53 8.91 0.15
C LEU A 57 -13.43 10.16 0.21
N ALA A 58 -12.92 11.29 0.69
CA ALA A 58 -13.71 12.53 0.79
C ALA A 58 -14.17 13.05 -0.59
N MET A 59 -13.38 12.81 -1.63
CA MET A 59 -13.70 13.13 -3.02
C MET A 59 -14.75 12.20 -3.63
N GLY A 60 -15.19 11.17 -2.89
CA GLY A 60 -16.17 10.18 -3.33
C GLY A 60 -15.55 9.02 -4.09
N GLY A 61 -14.25 8.78 -3.96
CA GLY A 61 -13.58 7.68 -4.64
C GLY A 61 -14.15 6.31 -4.23
N HIS A 62 -14.22 5.43 -5.22
CA HIS A 62 -14.63 4.05 -5.11
C HIS A 62 -13.42 3.13 -5.01
N MET A 63 -13.53 2.13 -4.13
CA MET A 63 -12.56 1.06 -3.97
C MET A 63 -13.04 -0.19 -4.69
N PHE A 64 -12.11 -0.82 -5.37
CA PHE A 64 -12.40 -1.96 -6.23
C PHE A 64 -12.40 -3.26 -5.44
N ASP A 65 -13.33 -4.14 -5.77
CA ASP A 65 -13.41 -5.49 -5.25
C ASP A 65 -13.68 -6.49 -6.39
N LEU A 66 -13.75 -7.79 -6.05
CA LEU A 66 -14.07 -8.84 -7.02
C LEU A 66 -15.58 -9.06 -7.19
N SER A 67 -16.43 -8.38 -6.42
CA SER A 67 -17.88 -8.66 -6.39
C SER A 67 -18.65 -7.85 -7.43
N THR A 68 -18.12 -6.69 -7.82
CA THR A 68 -18.73 -5.74 -8.76
C THR A 68 -18.51 -6.11 -10.24
N GLY A 69 -17.63 -7.06 -10.56
CA GLY A 69 -17.34 -7.47 -11.93
C GLY A 69 -18.18 -8.65 -12.43
N GLN A 70 -19.04 -8.45 -13.43
CA GLN A 70 -19.71 -9.55 -14.13
C GLN A 70 -18.89 -10.04 -15.34
N GLY A 71 -18.66 -11.36 -15.42
CA GLY A 71 -17.98 -11.98 -16.56
C GLY A 71 -16.49 -11.63 -16.68
N SER A 72 -16.00 -11.44 -17.91
CA SER A 72 -14.60 -11.07 -18.18
C SER A 72 -14.22 -9.68 -17.65
N GLY A 73 -15.17 -8.84 -17.26
CA GLY A 73 -14.92 -7.53 -16.63
C GLY A 73 -14.32 -7.64 -15.22
N ALA A 74 -14.51 -8.75 -14.52
CA ALA A 74 -13.96 -8.96 -13.18
C ALA A 74 -12.42 -8.94 -13.15
N ILE A 75 -11.77 -9.41 -14.23
CA ILE A 75 -10.31 -9.44 -14.29
C ILE A 75 -9.70 -8.03 -14.40
N LEU A 76 -10.43 -7.08 -14.98
CA LEU A 76 -10.00 -5.68 -15.09
C LEU A 76 -10.07 -4.95 -13.74
N GLN A 77 -10.85 -5.47 -12.79
CA GLN A 77 -10.93 -4.93 -11.43
C GLN A 77 -9.82 -5.44 -10.51
N VAL A 78 -9.12 -6.51 -10.90
CA VAL A 78 -8.03 -7.10 -10.10
C VAL A 78 -6.88 -6.11 -9.88
N PRO A 79 -6.31 -5.45 -10.91
CA PRO A 79 -5.21 -4.51 -10.71
C PRO A 79 -5.54 -3.35 -9.76
N PRO A 80 -6.66 -2.60 -9.93
CA PRO A 80 -6.99 -1.53 -9.01
C PRO A 80 -7.36 -2.03 -7.61
N MET A 81 -8.00 -3.22 -7.48
CA MET A 81 -8.21 -3.85 -6.18
C MET A 81 -6.88 -4.14 -5.48
N ILE A 82 -5.88 -4.71 -6.18
CA ILE A 82 -4.55 -4.96 -5.61
C ILE A 82 -3.91 -3.64 -5.18
N ALA A 83 -4.05 -2.59 -5.99
CA ALA A 83 -3.57 -1.26 -5.60
C ALA A 83 -4.27 -0.77 -4.32
N ASN A 84 -5.60 -0.86 -4.21
CA ASN A 84 -6.32 -0.45 -3.00
C ASN A 84 -5.93 -1.30 -1.77
N LEU A 85 -5.77 -2.61 -1.92
CA LEU A 85 -5.29 -3.53 -0.89
C LEU A 85 -3.90 -3.13 -0.36
N GLY A 86 -3.10 -2.45 -1.19
CA GLY A 86 -1.83 -1.87 -0.78
C GLY A 86 -1.94 -0.91 0.39
N SER A 87 -3.08 -0.24 0.59
CA SER A 87 -3.29 0.66 1.75
C SER A 87 -3.46 -0.08 3.09
N GLY A 88 -3.46 -1.42 3.07
CA GLY A 88 -3.41 -2.27 4.26
C GLY A 88 -4.68 -2.17 5.10
N VAL A 89 -4.51 -1.81 6.37
CA VAL A 89 -5.61 -1.69 7.34
C VAL A 89 -6.70 -0.71 6.88
N LEU A 90 -6.32 0.33 6.14
CA LEU A 90 -7.26 1.33 5.62
C LEU A 90 -8.30 0.68 4.71
N TYR A 91 -7.85 -0.09 3.72
CA TYR A 91 -8.72 -0.87 2.84
C TYR A 91 -9.54 -1.89 3.62
N ILE A 92 -8.92 -2.65 4.53
CA ILE A 92 -9.61 -3.70 5.29
C ILE A 92 -10.75 -3.11 6.14
N VAL A 93 -10.50 -1.98 6.83
CA VAL A 93 -11.53 -1.29 7.64
C VAL A 93 -12.65 -0.79 6.74
N CYS A 94 -12.33 -0.15 5.62
CA CYS A 94 -13.36 0.30 4.69
C CYS A 94 -14.18 -0.86 4.11
N TRP A 95 -13.53 -1.98 3.79
CA TRP A 95 -14.20 -3.17 3.27
C TRP A 95 -15.15 -3.79 4.29
N LEU A 96 -14.72 -3.92 5.56
CA LEU A 96 -15.57 -4.42 6.64
C LEU A 96 -16.77 -3.51 6.94
N LEU A 97 -16.60 -2.20 6.78
CA LEU A 97 -17.65 -1.20 7.03
C LEU A 97 -18.49 -0.88 5.78
N GLY A 98 -18.14 -1.43 4.61
CA GLY A 98 -18.78 -1.10 3.33
C GLY A 98 -18.57 0.35 2.88
N ILE A 99 -17.55 1.04 3.38
CA ILE A 99 -17.27 2.44 3.06
C ILE A 99 -16.50 2.49 1.74
N GLY A 100 -16.98 3.28 0.77
CA GLY A 100 -16.31 3.47 -0.51
C GLY A 100 -16.47 2.30 -1.51
N PHE A 101 -17.34 1.33 -1.22
CA PHE A 101 -17.70 0.24 -2.13
C PHE A 101 -19.13 0.37 -2.69
N ALA A 102 -19.89 1.37 -2.23
CA ALA A 102 -21.25 1.58 -2.69
C ALA A 102 -21.27 2.23 -4.07
N ASP A 103 -21.91 1.55 -5.03
CA ASP A 103 -22.21 2.08 -6.36
C ASP A 103 -23.38 3.07 -6.27
N ASP A 104 -23.13 4.24 -5.69
CA ASP A 104 -24.11 5.32 -5.61
C ASP A 104 -23.98 6.23 -6.85
N PRO A 105 -25.01 6.30 -7.73
CA PRO A 105 -25.00 7.17 -8.91
C PRO A 105 -24.76 8.64 -8.57
N VAL A 106 -25.15 9.09 -7.37
CA VAL A 106 -24.93 10.47 -6.92
C VAL A 106 -23.47 10.73 -6.62
N GLN A 107 -22.72 9.73 -6.13
CA GLN A 107 -21.28 9.85 -5.91
C GLN A 107 -20.50 9.79 -7.21
N ALA A 108 -20.86 8.88 -8.12
CA ALA A 108 -20.23 8.75 -9.44
C ALA A 108 -20.40 10.02 -10.31
N ALA A 109 -21.48 10.78 -10.10
CA ALA A 109 -21.71 12.04 -10.81
C ALA A 109 -20.86 13.22 -10.30
N ARG A 110 -20.11 13.07 -9.20
CA ARG A 110 -19.27 14.14 -8.67
C ARG A 110 -18.08 14.40 -9.60
N ALA A 111 -17.80 15.67 -9.87
CA ALA A 111 -16.61 16.06 -10.65
C ALA A 111 -15.28 15.59 -10.02
N THR A 112 -15.28 15.29 -8.73
CA THR A 112 -14.10 14.81 -7.98
C THR A 112 -13.94 13.29 -7.98
N TYR A 113 -14.91 12.54 -8.48
CA TYR A 113 -14.97 11.07 -8.35
C TYR A 113 -13.73 10.37 -8.92
N GLU A 114 -13.39 10.66 -10.17
CA GLU A 114 -12.24 10.03 -10.86
C GLU A 114 -10.90 10.38 -10.22
N TYR A 115 -10.78 11.62 -9.72
CA TYR A 115 -9.62 12.04 -8.95
C TYR A 115 -9.56 11.30 -7.61
N GLY A 116 -10.70 11.10 -6.94
CA GLY A 116 -10.82 10.33 -5.70
C GLY A 116 -10.30 8.90 -5.87
N ASN A 117 -10.75 8.20 -6.93
CA ASN A 117 -10.25 6.87 -7.31
C ASN A 117 -8.73 6.88 -7.45
N THR A 118 -8.21 7.86 -8.20
CA THR A 118 -6.77 8.00 -8.43
C THR A 118 -5.99 8.18 -7.12
N PHE A 119 -6.49 9.02 -6.20
CA PHE A 119 -5.87 9.22 -4.88
C PHE A 119 -5.86 7.93 -4.03
N LEU A 120 -6.95 7.14 -4.06
CA LEU A 120 -7.02 5.86 -3.34
C LEU A 120 -6.04 4.83 -3.91
N LEU A 121 -5.91 4.76 -5.24
CA LEU A 121 -4.94 3.89 -5.91
C LEU A 121 -3.50 4.33 -5.58
N ILE A 122 -3.21 5.63 -5.65
CA ILE A 122 -1.89 6.18 -5.30
C ILE A 122 -1.57 5.89 -3.83
N ALA A 123 -2.53 6.03 -2.91
CA ALA A 123 -2.31 5.76 -1.49
C ALA A 123 -1.81 4.32 -1.27
N GLY A 124 -2.46 3.34 -1.89
CA GLY A 124 -2.06 1.95 -1.73
C GLY A 124 -0.76 1.58 -2.45
N LEU A 125 -0.54 2.08 -3.67
CA LEU A 125 0.74 1.90 -4.38
C LEU A 125 1.91 2.56 -3.65
N LEU A 126 1.69 3.76 -3.11
CA LEU A 126 2.68 4.44 -2.27
C LEU A 126 2.98 3.60 -1.04
N ASN A 127 1.96 3.05 -0.36
CA ASN A 127 2.19 2.22 0.81
C ASN A 127 3.06 0.99 0.48
N TYR A 128 2.86 0.34 -0.67
CA TYR A 128 3.78 -0.73 -1.11
C TYR A 128 5.22 -0.26 -1.28
N LEU A 129 5.46 0.92 -1.85
CA LEU A 129 6.81 1.48 -1.94
C LEU A 129 7.40 1.76 -0.56
N THR A 130 6.60 2.28 0.37
CA THR A 130 7.05 2.56 1.74
C THR A 130 7.31 1.28 2.54
N MET A 131 6.54 0.23 2.29
CA MET A 131 6.76 -1.11 2.82
C MET A 131 8.11 -1.67 2.37
N LEU A 132 8.40 -1.60 1.07
CA LEU A 132 9.68 -2.05 0.51
C LEU A 132 10.85 -1.23 1.04
N ASP A 133 10.69 0.10 1.18
CA ASP A 133 11.70 0.96 1.79
C ASP A 133 11.99 0.56 3.25
N ALA A 134 10.94 0.34 4.06
CA ALA A 134 11.10 -0.09 5.45
C ALA A 134 11.78 -1.46 5.55
N PHE A 135 11.39 -2.40 4.68
CA PHE A 135 12.02 -3.72 4.58
C PHE A 135 13.50 -3.61 4.22
N ASP A 136 13.87 -2.82 3.22
CA ASP A 136 15.26 -2.69 2.78
C ASP A 136 16.15 -2.01 3.83
N ILE A 137 15.62 -1.06 4.61
CA ILE A 137 16.35 -0.48 5.75
C ILE A 137 16.57 -1.54 6.84
N ALA A 138 15.51 -2.27 7.19
CA ALA A 138 15.61 -3.33 8.21
C ALA A 138 16.51 -4.50 7.77
N ALA A 139 16.60 -4.75 6.46
CA ALA A 139 17.51 -5.73 5.87
C ALA A 139 18.96 -5.23 5.72
N GLY A 140 19.27 -3.99 6.14
CA GLY A 140 20.61 -3.40 6.06
C GLY A 140 21.08 -3.08 4.64
N ARG A 141 20.18 -3.06 3.66
CA ARG A 141 20.50 -2.75 2.25
C ARG A 141 20.53 -1.25 1.98
N LYS A 142 19.91 -0.48 2.87
CA LYS A 142 19.75 0.97 2.79
C LYS A 142 19.81 1.57 4.19
N SER A 143 20.23 2.83 4.29
CA SER A 143 20.26 3.60 5.55
C SER A 143 18.96 4.33 5.83
#